data_AF-A0A6L4Y6A0-F1
#
_entry.id   AF-A0A6L4Y6A0-F1
#
_cell.length_a   1.000
_cell.length_b   1.000
_cell.length_c   1.000
_cell.angle_alpha   90.00
_cell.angle_beta   90.00
_cell.angle_gamma   90.00
#
_symmetry.space_group_name_H-M   'P 1'
#
loop_
_entity.id
_entity.type
_entity.pdbx_description
1 polymer ?
#
loop_
_entity_poly.entity_id
_entity_poly.type
_entity_poly.pdbx_seq_one_letter_code
_entity_poly.pdbx_strand_id
1 'polypeptide(L)'
;MSSEDTIAITGDASKELVAVSPYGYWFDETQGMIEMRRITKKYQPGTKPKIRNYTQGWVTSMICAEGLKRTGRDLTPDTLVDAYETFRNFSTGDVSGHVSYSKTDHKGGRTNKLYKTDIEKQTFIPITGFREPAFRD
;
A
#
# COMPACT_ATOMS: atom_id res chain seq x y z
N MET A 1 -2.04 12.03 12.01
CA MET A 1 -1.28 12.87 11.07
C MET A 1 -0.85 11.99 9.91
N SER A 2 -1.29 12.31 8.70
CA SER A 2 -0.80 11.67 7.48
C SER A 2 0.61 12.16 7.16
N SER A 3 1.34 11.45 6.29
CA SER A 3 2.65 11.93 5.84
C SER A 3 2.49 13.24 5.04
N GLU A 4 1.41 13.37 4.27
CA GLU A 4 1.09 14.57 3.51
C GLU A 4 0.80 15.78 4.43
N ASP A 5 0.23 15.57 5.62
CA ASP A 5 0.04 16.64 6.62
C ASP A 5 1.39 17.25 7.03
N THR A 6 2.47 16.46 7.04
CA THR A 6 3.83 16.97 7.32
C THR A 6 4.25 18.02 6.29
N ILE A 7 3.95 17.81 5.02
CA ILE A 7 4.24 18.78 3.95
C ILE A 7 3.42 20.05 4.16
N ALA A 8 2.12 19.91 4.46
CA ALA A 8 1.24 21.04 4.68
C ALA A 8 1.66 21.89 5.89
N ILE A 9 2.15 21.27 6.96
CA ILE A 9 2.58 21.95 8.19
C ILE A 9 3.95 22.61 8.04
N THR A 10 4.89 21.92 7.39
CA THR A 10 6.30 22.35 7.38
C THR A 10 6.70 23.11 6.11
N GLY A 11 5.89 23.05 5.06
CA GLY A 11 6.10 23.75 3.80
C GLY A 11 7.52 23.52 3.26
N ASP A 12 8.25 24.59 3.02
CA ASP A 12 9.61 24.56 2.48
C ASP A 12 10.61 23.76 3.34
N ALA A 13 10.38 23.61 4.64
CA ALA A 13 11.25 22.80 5.50
C ALA A 13 11.16 21.29 5.18
N SER A 14 10.16 20.85 4.40
CA SER A 14 10.02 19.44 3.96
C SER A 14 10.79 19.08 2.68
N LYS A 15 11.47 20.04 2.03
CA LYS A 15 12.14 19.81 0.72
C LYS A 15 13.10 18.62 0.72
N GLU A 16 13.88 18.46 1.79
CA GLU A 16 14.88 17.41 1.94
C GLU A 16 14.36 16.16 2.67
N LEU A 17 13.04 16.08 2.91
CA LEU A 17 12.45 14.93 3.59
C LEU A 17 12.41 13.72 2.64
N VAL A 18 12.97 12.62 3.12
CA VAL A 18 12.81 11.30 2.50
C VAL A 18 11.80 10.51 3.32
N ALA A 19 10.71 10.10 2.68
CA ALA A 19 9.71 9.25 3.29
C ALA A 19 9.94 7.79 2.91
N VAL A 20 9.67 6.88 3.85
CA VAL A 20 9.61 5.43 3.63
C VAL A 20 8.15 5.00 3.72
N SER A 21 7.66 4.25 2.73
CA SER A 21 6.31 3.71 2.78
C SER A 21 6.22 2.30 2.19
N PRO A 22 5.50 1.38 2.85
CA PRO A 22 5.16 0.06 2.28
C PRO A 22 4.00 0.13 1.28
N TYR A 23 3.40 1.31 1.09
CA TYR A 23 2.27 1.56 0.18
C TYR A 23 2.59 2.69 -0.80
N GLY A 24 1.98 2.65 -1.98
CA GLY A 24 2.04 3.71 -2.99
C GLY A 24 1.33 4.99 -2.56
N TYR A 25 1.86 6.15 -2.99
CA TYR A 25 1.16 7.43 -2.88
C TYR A 25 0.22 7.63 -4.06
N TRP A 26 -0.81 8.47 -3.91
CA TRP A 26 -1.90 8.59 -4.87
C TRP A 26 -1.46 8.74 -6.33
N PHE A 27 -0.35 9.42 -6.59
CA PHE A 27 0.15 9.69 -7.93
C PHE A 27 1.15 8.64 -8.47
N ASP A 28 1.43 7.57 -7.73
CA ASP A 28 2.24 6.45 -8.23
C ASP A 28 1.63 5.88 -9.52
N GLU A 29 2.47 5.60 -10.51
CA GLU A 29 2.05 5.12 -11.84
C GLU A 29 2.14 3.60 -11.97
N THR A 30 2.16 2.87 -10.84
CA THR A 30 2.10 1.42 -10.88
C THR A 30 0.72 0.94 -11.33
N GLN A 31 0.66 -0.25 -11.94
CA GLN A 31 -0.58 -0.80 -12.51
C GLN A 31 -1.72 -0.84 -11.49
N GLY A 32 -1.44 -1.28 -10.26
CA GLY A 32 -2.43 -1.37 -9.20
C GLY A 32 -2.86 0.01 -8.68
N MET A 33 -1.98 1.01 -8.69
CA MET A 33 -2.33 2.38 -8.31
C MET A 33 -3.19 3.07 -9.37
N ILE A 34 -2.91 2.84 -10.66
CA ILE A 34 -3.76 3.26 -11.77
C ILE A 34 -5.15 2.65 -11.63
N GLU A 35 -5.23 1.36 -11.36
CA GLU A 35 -6.50 0.64 -11.22
C GLU A 35 -7.29 1.09 -9.98
N MET A 36 -6.61 1.26 -8.84
CA MET A 36 -7.21 1.84 -7.63
C MET A 36 -7.84 3.20 -7.95
N ARG A 37 -7.08 4.12 -8.56
CA ARG A 37 -7.61 5.45 -8.94
C ARG A 37 -8.80 5.34 -9.88
N ARG A 38 -8.75 4.44 -10.87
CA ARG A 38 -9.83 4.22 -11.83
C ARG A 38 -11.11 3.77 -11.13
N ILE A 39 -11.01 2.78 -10.24
CA ILE A 39 -12.15 2.27 -9.47
C ILE A 39 -12.67 3.34 -8.50
N THR A 40 -11.81 4.03 -7.76
CA THR A 40 -12.22 5.10 -6.85
C THR A 40 -13.01 6.17 -7.59
N LYS A 41 -12.55 6.63 -8.76
CA LYS A 41 -13.26 7.64 -9.56
C LYS A 41 -14.57 7.13 -10.14
N LYS A 42 -14.67 5.84 -10.46
CA LYS A 42 -15.92 5.21 -10.92
C LYS A 42 -16.99 5.26 -9.83
N TYR A 43 -16.66 4.90 -8.60
CA TYR A 43 -17.63 4.82 -7.49
C TYR A 43 -17.78 6.14 -6.71
N GLN A 44 -16.81 7.03 -6.79
CA GLN A 44 -16.86 8.38 -6.23
C GLN A 44 -16.39 9.40 -7.28
N PRO A 45 -17.25 9.77 -8.24
CA PRO A 45 -16.95 10.82 -9.22
C PRO A 45 -16.56 12.13 -8.54
N GLY A 46 -15.62 12.87 -9.13
CA GLY A 46 -15.10 14.12 -8.54
C GLY A 46 -14.13 13.93 -7.38
N THR A 47 -13.69 12.69 -7.09
CA THR A 47 -12.68 12.42 -6.06
C THR A 47 -11.41 13.24 -6.27
N LYS A 48 -11.06 14.05 -5.27
CA LYS A 48 -9.75 14.69 -5.11
C LYS A 48 -8.68 13.64 -4.73
N PRO A 49 -7.38 13.93 -4.96
CA PRO A 49 -6.30 13.07 -4.49
C PRO A 49 -6.49 12.63 -3.04
N LYS A 50 -6.28 11.34 -2.77
CA LYS A 50 -6.40 10.78 -1.43
C LYS A 50 -5.02 10.68 -0.79
N ILE A 51 -4.98 10.75 0.53
CA ILE A 51 -3.76 10.49 1.29
C ILE A 51 -3.38 9.01 1.26
N ARG A 52 -2.12 8.68 1.54
CA ARG A 52 -1.55 7.33 1.57
C ARG A 52 -2.35 6.33 2.43
N ASN A 53 -3.02 6.79 3.49
CA ASN A 53 -3.88 5.93 4.31
C ASN A 53 -5.06 5.33 3.53
N TYR A 54 -5.53 6.00 2.48
CA TYR A 54 -6.50 5.42 1.55
C TYR A 54 -5.91 4.22 0.82
N THR A 55 -4.67 4.33 0.33
CA THR A 55 -3.94 3.21 -0.29
C THR A 55 -3.74 2.06 0.68
N GLN A 56 -3.43 2.35 1.96
CA GLN A 56 -3.33 1.32 3.00
C GLN A 56 -4.67 0.57 3.16
N GLY A 57 -5.79 1.29 3.27
CA GLY A 57 -7.12 0.68 3.34
C GLY A 57 -7.42 -0.18 2.12
N TRP A 58 -7.06 0.29 0.92
CA TRP A 58 -7.22 -0.45 -0.32
C TRP A 58 -6.47 -1.78 -0.31
N VAL A 59 -5.19 -1.79 0.07
CA VAL A 59 -4.38 -3.02 0.17
C VAL A 59 -4.97 -3.98 1.19
N THR A 60 -5.38 -3.49 2.36
CA THR A 60 -6.01 -4.33 3.39
C THR A 60 -7.30 -4.98 2.85
N SER A 61 -8.13 -4.21 2.12
CA SER A 61 -9.34 -4.75 1.50
C SER A 61 -9.04 -5.76 0.39
N MET A 62 -7.99 -5.55 -0.41
CA MET A 62 -7.55 -6.51 -1.42
C MET A 62 -7.13 -7.84 -0.79
N ILE A 63 -6.31 -7.81 0.26
CA ILE A 63 -5.86 -9.00 0.98
C ILE A 63 -7.06 -9.71 1.60
N CYS A 64 -7.98 -8.98 2.23
CA CYS A 64 -9.19 -9.54 2.81
C CYS A 64 -10.07 -10.23 1.75
N ALA A 65 -10.33 -9.57 0.61
CA ALA A 65 -11.12 -10.13 -0.47
C ALA A 65 -10.50 -11.42 -1.03
N GLU A 66 -9.18 -11.44 -1.20
CA GLU A 66 -8.46 -12.63 -1.66
C GLU A 66 -8.47 -13.75 -0.60
N GLY A 67 -8.35 -13.42 0.69
CA GLY A 67 -8.48 -14.38 1.79
C GLY A 67 -9.85 -15.05 1.80
N LEU A 68 -10.92 -14.26 1.74
CA LEU A 68 -12.29 -14.76 1.64
C LEU A 68 -12.50 -15.65 0.41
N LYS A 69 -11.93 -15.26 -0.74
CA LYS A 69 -11.99 -16.05 -1.97
C LYS A 69 -11.30 -17.41 -1.82
N ARG A 70 -10.17 -17.46 -1.12
CA ARG A 70 -9.41 -18.69 -0.86
C ARG A 70 -10.12 -19.62 0.14
N THR A 71 -10.75 -19.06 1.17
CA THR A 71 -11.54 -19.85 2.13
C THR A 71 -12.75 -20.52 1.48
N GLY A 72 -13.41 -19.84 0.55
CA GLY A 72 -14.60 -20.37 -0.11
C GLY A 72 -15.83 -20.35 0.81
N ARG A 73 -16.68 -21.38 0.72
CA ARG A 73 -18.01 -21.38 1.38
C ARG A 73 -17.97 -21.80 2.85
N ASP A 74 -16.94 -22.52 3.27
CA ASP A 74 -16.76 -22.94 4.67
C ASP A 74 -16.05 -21.84 5.44
N LEU A 75 -16.75 -20.72 5.63
CA LEU A 75 -16.17 -19.51 6.23
C LEU A 75 -16.34 -19.51 7.75
N THR A 76 -15.23 -19.74 8.43
CA THR A 76 -15.06 -19.62 9.88
C THR A 76 -13.78 -18.81 10.14
N PRO A 77 -13.55 -18.32 11.37
CA PRO A 77 -12.28 -17.68 11.71
C PRO A 77 -11.06 -18.56 11.42
N ASP A 78 -11.13 -19.84 11.78
CA ASP A 78 -10.00 -20.77 11.62
C ASP A 78 -9.73 -21.06 10.13
N THR A 79 -10.78 -21.33 9.35
CA THR A 79 -10.63 -21.56 7.90
C THR A 79 -10.20 -20.30 7.14
N LEU A 80 -10.48 -19.10 7.67
CA LEU A 80 -9.94 -17.85 7.12
C LEU A 80 -8.46 -17.66 7.46
N VAL A 81 -8.03 -17.99 8.67
CA VAL A 81 -6.60 -17.97 9.05
C VAL A 81 -5.82 -18.96 8.18
N ASP A 82 -6.30 -20.20 8.05
CA ASP A 82 -5.70 -21.22 7.18
C ASP A 82 -5.57 -20.70 5.73
N ALA A 83 -6.60 -20.02 5.21
CA ALA A 83 -6.59 -19.43 3.88
C ALA A 83 -5.56 -18.30 3.75
N TYR A 84 -5.41 -17.42 4.74
CA TYR A 84 -4.37 -16.40 4.73
C TYR A 84 -2.98 -17.01 4.70
N GLU A 85 -2.73 -18.08 5.46
CA GLU A 85 -1.43 -18.78 5.48
C GLU A 85 -1.06 -19.46 4.15
N THR A 86 -1.97 -19.49 3.15
CA THR A 86 -1.68 -19.92 1.78
C THR A 86 -1.14 -18.81 0.87
N PHE A 87 -1.10 -17.55 1.32
CA PHE A 87 -0.57 -16.45 0.51
C PHE A 87 0.90 -16.68 0.19
N ARG A 88 1.23 -16.79 -1.10
CA ARG A 88 2.59 -16.92 -1.62
C ARG A 88 2.77 -15.91 -2.74
N ASN A 89 3.61 -14.91 -2.51
CA ASN A 89 3.94 -13.86 -3.46
C ASN A 89 2.68 -13.27 -4.15
N PHE A 90 1.64 -13.00 -3.38
CA PHE A 90 0.42 -12.40 -3.91
C PHE A 90 0.74 -10.98 -4.39
N SER A 91 0.56 -10.74 -5.69
CA SER A 91 0.80 -9.43 -6.29
C SER A 91 -0.35 -8.49 -5.98
N THR A 92 0.00 -7.27 -5.58
CA THR A 92 -0.96 -6.17 -5.45
C THR A 92 -0.94 -5.21 -6.64
N GLY A 93 -0.22 -5.55 -7.72
CA GLY A 93 0.05 -4.63 -8.83
C GLY A 93 0.94 -3.45 -8.41
N ASP A 94 1.82 -3.66 -7.42
CA ASP A 94 2.68 -2.64 -6.81
C ASP A 94 1.90 -1.46 -6.19
N VAL A 95 0.74 -1.74 -5.59
CA VAL A 95 0.13 -0.87 -4.57
C VAL A 95 0.91 -0.99 -3.25
N SER A 96 1.43 -2.18 -2.98
CA SER A 96 2.39 -2.54 -1.94
C SER A 96 3.44 -3.49 -2.52
N GLY A 97 4.39 -3.93 -1.71
CA GLY A 97 5.12 -5.15 -1.98
C GLY A 97 4.22 -6.38 -2.14
N HIS A 98 4.78 -7.46 -2.69
CA HIS A 98 4.10 -8.76 -2.75
C HIS A 98 3.78 -9.26 -1.33
N VAL A 99 2.65 -9.96 -1.18
CA VAL A 99 2.15 -10.43 0.11
C VAL A 99 2.34 -11.93 0.26
N SER A 100 2.97 -12.32 1.37
CA SER A 100 3.15 -13.72 1.78
C SER A 100 2.86 -13.85 3.26
N TYR A 101 2.19 -14.93 3.66
CA TYR A 101 2.00 -15.32 5.06
C TYR A 101 2.40 -16.78 5.23
N SER A 102 2.75 -17.17 6.44
CA SER A 102 2.94 -18.58 6.82
C SER A 102 2.59 -18.77 8.28
N LYS A 103 2.47 -20.03 8.72
CA LYS A 103 2.24 -20.41 10.13
C LYS A 103 3.17 -19.75 11.14
N THR A 104 4.35 -19.34 10.70
CA THR A 104 5.40 -18.76 11.53
C THR A 104 5.77 -17.34 11.13
N ASP A 105 5.12 -16.76 10.11
CA ASP A 105 5.36 -15.39 9.67
C ASP A 105 4.07 -14.73 9.19
N HIS A 106 3.53 -13.86 10.03
CA HIS A 106 2.32 -13.08 9.77
C HIS A 106 2.63 -11.66 9.27
N LYS A 107 3.90 -11.35 8.98
CA LYS A 107 4.29 -10.08 8.35
C LYS A 107 4.15 -10.20 6.84
N GLY A 108 3.02 -9.70 6.33
CA GLY A 108 2.62 -9.86 4.92
C GLY A 108 3.67 -9.40 3.90
N GLY A 109 4.49 -8.38 4.21
CA GLY A 109 5.53 -7.91 3.31
C GLY A 109 6.69 -7.24 4.05
N ARG A 110 7.86 -7.22 3.42
CA ARG A 110 9.10 -6.64 3.97
C ARG A 110 9.71 -5.55 3.10
N THR A 111 9.07 -5.24 1.97
CA THR A 111 9.57 -4.24 1.04
C THR A 111 8.93 -2.87 1.25
N ASN A 112 9.70 -1.83 0.96
CA ASN A 112 9.27 -0.44 1.05
C ASN A 112 9.76 0.34 -0.18
N LYS A 113 9.12 1.47 -0.47
CA LYS A 113 9.63 2.49 -1.38
C LYS A 113 10.14 3.68 -0.57
N LEU A 114 11.17 4.33 -1.09
CA LEU A 114 11.62 5.65 -0.71
C LEU A 114 10.96 6.69 -1.61
N TYR A 115 10.61 7.82 -1.02
CA TYR A 115 9.97 8.93 -1.69
C TYR A 115 10.64 10.24 -1.30
N LYS A 116 10.62 11.19 -2.22
CA LYS A 116 10.95 12.59 -1.93
C LYS A 116 9.66 13.43 -1.92
N THR A 117 9.70 14.54 -1.21
CA THR A 117 8.61 15.51 -1.18
C THR A 117 8.36 16.15 -2.55
N ASP A 118 7.09 16.35 -2.89
CA ASP A 118 6.61 17.22 -3.97
C ASP A 118 5.68 18.26 -3.33
N ILE A 119 6.23 19.47 -3.09
CA ILE A 119 5.54 20.55 -2.38
C ILE A 119 4.38 21.10 -3.21
N GLU A 120 4.54 21.21 -4.54
CA GLU A 120 3.49 21.73 -5.42
C GLU A 120 2.27 20.82 -5.41
N LYS A 121 2.49 19.50 -5.47
CA LYS A 121 1.41 18.51 -5.41
C LYS A 121 0.96 18.15 -4.00
N GLN A 122 1.60 18.72 -2.96
CA GLN A 122 1.36 18.39 -1.55
C GLN A 122 1.39 16.87 -1.30
N THR A 123 2.40 16.19 -1.84
CA THR A 123 2.48 14.73 -1.83
C THR A 123 3.93 14.23 -1.88
N PHE A 124 4.12 12.92 -1.96
CA PHE A 124 5.41 12.26 -2.10
C PHE A 124 5.50 11.53 -3.43
N ILE A 125 6.65 11.63 -4.10
CA ILE A 125 6.91 10.95 -5.38
C ILE A 125 8.03 9.92 -5.22
N PRO A 126 7.87 8.72 -5.81
CA PRO A 126 8.80 7.62 -5.59
C PRO A 126 10.15 7.92 -6.23
N ILE A 127 11.23 7.69 -5.49
CA ILE A 127 12.60 7.71 -6.02
C ILE A 127 13.16 6.29 -6.22
N THR A 128 12.35 5.29 -5.90
CA THR A 128 12.71 3.87 -5.91
C THR A 128 11.51 2.98 -6.20
N GLY A 129 11.73 1.78 -6.74
CA GLY A 129 10.79 0.66 -6.61
C GLY A 129 10.79 0.02 -5.21
N PHE A 130 9.85 -0.90 -4.97
CA PHE A 130 9.80 -1.68 -3.72
C PHE A 130 11.08 -2.48 -3.53
N ARG A 131 11.70 -2.34 -2.36
CA ARG A 131 12.96 -3.02 -1.98
C ARG A 131 12.95 -3.43 -0.52
N GLU A 132 13.62 -4.51 -0.19
CA GLU A 132 13.91 -4.86 1.21
C GLU A 132 15.02 -3.95 1.77
N PRO A 133 15.08 -3.74 3.09
CA PRO A 133 16.26 -3.16 3.73
C PRO A 133 17.52 -3.98 3.40
N ALA A 134 18.65 -3.29 3.20
CA ALA A 134 19.92 -3.94 2.89
C ALA A 134 20.52 -4.73 4.05
N PHE A 135 20.10 -4.43 5.28
CA PHE A 135 20.54 -5.13 6.49
C PHE A 135 19.55 -6.24 6.80
N ARG A 136 20.08 -7.46 6.95
CA ARG A 136 19.37 -8.61 7.51
C ARG A 136 20.10 -8.92 8.82
N ASP A 137 19.40 -8.81 9.94
CA ASP A 137 19.88 -9.33 11.21
C ASP A 137 20.09 -10.86 11.11
#